data_AF-A0A356PB40-F1
#
_entry.id   AF-A0A356PB40-F1
#
_cell.length_a   1.000
_cell.length_b   1.000
_cell.length_c   1.000
_cell.angle_alpha   90.00
_cell.angle_beta   90.00
_cell.angle_gamma   90.00
#
_symmetry.space_group_name_H-M   'P 1'
#
loop_
_entity.id
_entity.type
_entity.pdbx_description
1 polymer ?
#
loop_
_entity_poly.entity_id
_entity_poly.type
_entity_poly.pdbx_seq_one_letter_code
_entity_poly.pdbx_strand_id
1 'polypeptide(L)' 'MRLQKADEMELSINFKSMRLSWVFGNIALFIWLTLAFIKNGEFPLILFTIISLQNVIFFGSKLYMTRKMSNDEK' A
#
# COMPACT_ATOMS: atom_id res chain seq x y z
N MET A 1 -8.11 20.61 17.10
CA MET A 1 -8.96 19.47 16.67
C MET A 1 -8.68 18.31 17.60
N ARG A 2 -9.64 17.90 18.45
CA ARG A 2 -9.52 16.64 19.21
C ARG A 2 -9.71 15.51 18.21
N LEU A 3 -8.62 14.84 17.81
CA LEU A 3 -8.70 13.58 17.09
C LEU A 3 -9.34 12.58 18.06
N GLN A 4 -10.65 12.37 17.93
CA GLN A 4 -11.34 11.28 18.60
C GLN A 4 -10.58 10.00 18.28
N LYS A 5 -10.17 9.28 19.32
CA LYS A 5 -9.52 7.97 19.18
C LYS A 5 -10.51 7.11 18.39
N ALA A 6 -10.14 6.73 17.16
CA ALA A 6 -10.98 5.89 16.33
C ALA A 6 -11.25 4.59 17.10
N ASP A 7 -12.50 4.16 17.09
CA ASP A 7 -12.88 2.90 17.74
C ASP A 7 -12.04 1.77 17.12
N GLU A 8 -11.53 0.85 17.95
CA GLU A 8 -10.58 -0.19 17.52
C GLU A 8 -11.16 -1.02 16.36
N MET A 9 -12.49 -1.18 16.36
CA MET A 9 -13.26 -1.84 15.31
C MET A 9 -13.17 -1.09 13.97
N GLU A 10 -13.33 0.23 13.94
CA GLU A 10 -13.22 1.03 12.69
C GLU A 10 -11.80 1.01 12.13
N LEU A 11 -10.80 1.07 13.02
CA LEU A 11 -9.39 0.98 12.65
C LEU A 11 -9.07 -0.37 11.98
N SER A 12 -9.59 -1.47 12.55
CA SER A 12 -9.40 -2.82 12.01
C SER A 12 -10.01 -2.99 10.60
N ILE A 13 -11.17 -2.39 10.35
CA ILE A 13 -11.84 -2.39 9.06
C ILE A 13 -11.02 -1.59 8.05
N ASN A 14 -10.55 -0.40 8.43
CA ASN A 14 -9.72 0.44 7.57
C ASN A 14 -8.42 -0.27 7.14
N PHE A 15 -7.76 -1.00 8.04
CA PHE A 15 -6.57 -1.78 7.67
C PHE A 15 -6.86 -2.92 6.70
N LYS A 16 -7.99 -3.62 6.87
CA LYS A 16 -8.41 -4.67 5.93
C LYS A 16 -8.70 -4.08 4.55
N SER A 17 -9.48 -3.00 4.48
CA SER A 17 -9.78 -2.29 3.24
C SER A 17 -8.53 -1.75 2.55
N MET A 18 -7.60 -1.16 3.31
CA MET A 18 -6.33 -0.65 2.80
C MET A 18 -5.48 -1.78 2.18
N ARG A 19 -5.42 -2.96 2.82
CA ARG A 19 -4.71 -4.12 2.25
C ARG A 19 -5.34 -4.58 0.95
N LEU A 20 -6.67 -4.64 0.88
CA LEU A 20 -7.40 -5.10 -0.29
C LEU A 20 -7.24 -4.14 -1.48
N SER A 21 -7.31 -2.83 -1.21
CA SER A 21 -7.01 -1.78 -2.18
C SER A 21 -5.57 -1.87 -2.71
N TRP A 22 -4.59 -2.10 -1.82
CA TRP A 22 -3.20 -2.28 -2.22
C TRP A 22 -2.96 -3.51 -3.09
N VAL A 23 -3.61 -4.65 -2.79
CA VAL A 23 -3.53 -5.87 -3.63
C VAL A 23 -4.09 -5.58 -5.02
N PHE A 24 -5.27 -4.98 -5.10
CA PHE A 24 -5.88 -4.61 -6.38
C PHE A 24 -4.96 -3.68 -7.20
N GLY A 25 -4.40 -2.65 -6.57
CA GLY A 25 -3.47 -1.72 -7.22
C GLY A 25 -2.21 -2.40 -7.75
N ASN A 26 -1.61 -3.32 -6.99
CA ASN A 26 -0.44 -4.07 -7.45
C ASN A 26 -0.78 -4.96 -8.64
N ILE A 27 -1.93 -5.64 -8.63
CA ILE A 27 -2.36 -6.48 -9.75
C ILE A 27 -2.55 -5.64 -11.01
N ALA A 28 -3.24 -4.51 -10.91
CA ALA A 28 -3.47 -3.61 -12.04
C ALA A 28 -2.15 -3.10 -12.64
N LEU A 29 -1.21 -2.65 -11.80
CA LEU A 29 0.10 -2.19 -12.26
C LEU A 29 0.97 -3.31 -12.82
N PHE A 30 0.86 -4.52 -12.29
CA PHE A 30 1.58 -5.69 -12.80
C PHE A 30 1.07 -6.11 -14.19
N ILE A 31 -0.25 -6.08 -14.40
CA ILE A 31 -0.86 -6.28 -15.73
C ILE A 31 -0.37 -5.20 -16.68
N TRP A 32 -0.36 -3.93 -16.26
CA TRP A 32 0.12 -2.83 -17.08
C TRP A 32 1.61 -2.99 -17.45
N LEU A 33 2.46 -3.38 -16.49
CA LEU A 33 3.87 -3.66 -16.71
C LEU A 33 4.05 -4.73 -17.79
N THR A 34 3.26 -5.80 -17.70
CA THR A 34 3.29 -6.92 -18.65
C THR A 34 2.87 -6.48 -20.05
N LEU A 35 1.77 -5.71 -20.16
CA LEU A 35 1.30 -5.18 -21.45
C LEU A 35 2.30 -4.19 -22.07
N ALA A 36 2.91 -3.33 -21.26
CA ALA A 36 3.92 -2.37 -21.71
C ALA A 36 5.19 -3.07 -22.20
N PHE A 37 5.62 -4.13 -21.50
CA PHE A 37 6.75 -4.95 -21.91
C PHE A 37 6.50 -5.65 -23.26
N ILE A 38 5.30 -6.23 -23.44
CA ILE A 38 4.92 -6.89 -24.70
C ILE A 38 4.85 -5.89 -25.86
N LYS A 39 4.32 -4.68 -25.64
CA LYS A 39 4.14 -3.69 -26.71
C LYS A 39 5.43 -3.01 -27.15
N ASN A 40 6.29 -2.63 -26.20
CA ASN A 40 7.47 -1.83 -26.49
C ASN A 40 8.75 -2.66 -26.59
N GLY A 41 8.76 -3.91 -26.13
CA GLY A 41 9.94 -4.78 -26.10
C GLY A 41 11.02 -4.35 -25.10
N GLU A 42 10.91 -3.14 -24.54
CA GLU A 42 11.79 -2.60 -23.51
C GLU A 42 11.17 -2.73 -22.13
N PHE A 43 12.02 -2.92 -21.12
CA PHE A 43 11.58 -2.98 -19.73
C PHE A 43 11.21 -1.57 -19.25
N PRO A 44 9.94 -1.29 -18.90
CA PRO A 44 9.53 0.06 -18.52
C PRO A 44 9.99 0.39 -17.10
N LEU A 45 11.23 0.88 -16.98
CA LEU A 45 11.89 1.22 -15.71
C LEU A 45 11.09 2.21 -14.87
N ILE A 46 10.38 3.14 -15.50
CA ILE A 46 9.52 4.12 -14.80
C ILE A 46 8.37 3.41 -14.08
N LEU A 47 7.66 2.51 -14.78
CA LEU A 47 6.56 1.74 -14.19
C LEU A 47 7.05 0.84 -13.06
N PHE A 48 8.21 0.19 -13.26
CA PHE A 48 8.83 -0.61 -12.21
C PHE A 48 9.18 0.22 -10.97
N THR A 49 9.76 1.41 -11.17
CA THR A 49 10.11 2.33 -10.07
C THR A 49 8.87 2.76 -9.29
N ILE A 50 7.76 3.06 -9.97
CA ILE A 50 6.49 3.42 -9.33
C ILE A 50 5.96 2.25 -8.47
N ILE A 51 5.98 1.02 -8.99
CA ILE A 51 5.57 -0.18 -8.24
C ILE A 51 6.46 -0.36 -7.01
N SER A 52 7.79 -0.24 -7.15
CA SER A 52 8.71 -0.35 -6.03
C SER A 52 8.45 0.72 -4.96
N LEU A 53 8.25 1.99 -5.38
CA LEU A 53 7.99 3.09 -4.46
C LEU A 53 6.67 2.90 -3.70
N GLN A 54 5.62 2.46 -4.39
CA GLN A 54 4.33 2.14 -3.78
C GLN A 54 4.46 1.05 -2.72
N ASN A 55 5.25 0.01 -3.01
CA ASN A 55 5.53 -1.06 -2.05
C ASN A 55 6.24 -0.52 -0.80
N VAL A 56 7.30 0.28 -0.99
CA VAL A 56 8.03 0.91 0.12
C VAL A 56 7.12 1.78 0.98
N ILE A 57 6.29 2.62 0.36
CA ILE A 57 5.35 3.49 1.09
C ILE A 57 4.33 2.66 1.86
N PHE A 58 3.78 1.59 1.26
CA PHE A 58 2.81 0.73 1.92
C PHE A 58 3.39 0.00 3.13
N PHE A 59 4.55 -0.63 2.96
CA PHE A 59 5.23 -1.32 4.06
C PHE A 59 5.70 -0.35 5.14
N GLY A 60 6.22 0.82 4.76
CA GLY A 60 6.63 1.87 5.69
C GLY A 60 5.45 2.40 6.51
N SER A 61 4.33 2.70 5.86
CA SER A 61 3.10 3.19 6.51
C SER A 61 2.52 2.13 7.45
N LYS A 62 2.48 0.86 7.00
CA LYS A 62 2.04 -0.26 7.82
C LYS A 62 2.90 -0.39 9.08
N LEU A 63 4.23 -0.39 8.94
CA LEU A 63 5.15 -0.54 10.06
C LEU A 63 5.05 0.63 11.05
N TYR A 64 4.93 1.86 10.55
CA TYR A 64 4.74 3.04 11.37
C TYR A 64 3.42 2.98 12.17
N MET A 65 2.31 2.65 11.52
CA MET A 65 1.01 2.54 12.19
C MET A 65 0.99 1.39 13.22
N THR A 66 1.56 0.23 12.89
CA THR A 66 1.66 -0.90 13.82
C THR A 66 2.50 -0.54 15.05
N ARG A 67 3.63 0.15 14.88
CA ARG A 67 4.44 0.65 16.02
C ARG A 67 3.67 1.65 16.87
N LYS A 68 2.91 2.56 16.25
CA LYS A 68 2.11 3.55 16.97
C LYS A 68 1.05 2.88 17.86
N MET A 69 0.33 1.88 17.36
CA MET A 69 -0.64 1.11 18.16
C MET A 69 0.04 0.38 19.32
N SER A 70 1.18 -0.27 19.08
CA SER A 70 1.90 -1.00 20.14
C SER A 70 2.44 -0.11 21.26
N ASN A 71 2.74 1.16 20.98
CA ASN A 71 3.15 2.13 22.00
C ASN A 71 1.95 2.76 22.74
N ASP A 72 0.76 2.73 22.16
CA ASP A 72 -0.47 3.27 22.79
C ASP A 72 -1.12 2.27 23.77
N GLU A 73 -0.69 1.00 23.73
CA GLU A 73 -1.08 -0.09 24.64
C GLU A 73 -0.21 -0.18 25.92
N LYS A 74 0.90 0.57 26.01
CA LYS A 74 1.77 0.65 27.20
C LYS A 74 1.50 1.92 27.99
#